data_AF-A0A2G5C575-F1
#
_entry.id   AF-A0A2G5C575-F1
#
_cell.length_a   1.000
_cell.length_b   1.000
_cell.length_c   1.000
_cell.angle_alpha   90.00
_cell.angle_beta   90.00
_cell.angle_gamma   90.00
#
_symmetry.space_group_name_H-M   'P 1'
#
loop_
_entity.id
_entity.type
_entity.pdbx_description
1 polymer ?
#
loop_
_entity_poly.entity_id
_entity_poly.type
_entity_poly.pdbx_seq_one_letter_code
_entity_poly.pdbx_strand_id
1 'polypeptide(L)'
;MVASAHSRLANLQRHFQTSDNVGKDGLNGGNVKISPEVAEALSRGDAVVALESTIISHGMPYPQNLETAKEVEAIVRNNGAVPATIAILDGIPCIGLTTKELERLANLGTKAQKTARRDIAYLVASRGNGATTVSATMFFASMVGIPVFVTGGIGGVHRHGEQTMDISSDLTELGKTPVAVISAGIKSILDIPRTLEYLETQGVTVAAYKTDQFPAFFTETSGCKVANSVLCRPNLFLSCYICNAVLYHEYLTSNCIVIYVFYFYYLGRCEHPQEELTKTDNNTDIALVKNNALVGAKIAVAHARMRQ
;
A
#
# COMPACT_ATOMS: atom_id res chain seq x y z
N MET A 1 17.75 -0.61 22.40
CA MET A 1 17.15 -1.42 21.30
C MET A 1 15.83 -2.11 21.68
N VAL A 2 15.68 -2.75 22.86
CA VAL A 2 14.45 -3.48 23.24
C VAL A 2 13.25 -2.57 23.62
N ALA A 3 13.52 -1.36 24.13
CA ALA A 3 12.51 -0.49 24.74
C ALA A 3 11.50 0.14 23.76
N SER A 4 11.88 0.42 22.50
CA SER A 4 10.97 1.12 21.56
C SER A 4 9.96 0.17 20.91
N ALA A 5 10.38 -1.03 20.53
CA ALA A 5 9.51 -2.08 20.00
C ALA A 5 8.50 -2.56 21.06
N HIS A 6 8.94 -2.70 22.31
CA HIS A 6 8.04 -2.99 23.44
C HIS A 6 7.03 -1.88 23.68
N SER A 7 7.41 -0.60 23.56
CA SER A 7 6.45 0.51 23.69
C SER A 7 5.42 0.55 22.55
N ARG A 8 5.82 0.18 21.33
CA ARG A 8 4.91 0.08 20.17
C ARG A 8 3.96 -1.10 20.32
N LEU A 9 4.46 -2.26 20.75
CA LEU A 9 3.65 -3.43 21.09
C LEU A 9 2.71 -3.15 22.26
N ALA A 10 3.13 -2.40 23.29
CA ALA A 10 2.27 -2.01 24.41
C ALA A 10 1.18 -0.99 23.99
N ASN A 11 1.50 -0.06 23.10
CA ASN A 11 0.51 0.86 22.50
C ASN A 11 -0.50 0.13 21.61
N LEU A 12 -0.01 -0.86 20.87
CA LEU A 12 -0.81 -1.75 20.05
C LEU A 12 -1.71 -2.65 20.92
N GLN A 13 -1.18 -3.25 21.99
CA GLN A 13 -1.96 -4.03 22.97
C GLN A 13 -3.08 -3.24 23.62
N ARG A 14 -2.87 -1.94 23.90
CA ARG A 14 -3.94 -1.05 24.40
C ARG A 14 -5.08 -0.83 23.39
N HIS A 15 -4.82 -0.98 22.10
CA HIS A 15 -5.85 -0.96 21.04
C HIS A 15 -6.43 -2.35 20.73
N PHE A 16 -5.83 -3.43 21.25
CA PHE A 16 -6.26 -4.82 21.01
C PHE A 16 -7.12 -5.41 22.13
N GLN A 17 -6.92 -5.02 23.39
CA GLN A 17 -7.54 -5.68 24.54
C GLN A 17 -8.88 -5.03 24.95
N THR A 18 -9.97 -5.41 24.28
CA THR A 18 -11.34 -5.40 24.84
C THR A 18 -12.20 -6.51 24.22
N SER A 19 -11.74 -7.76 24.23
CA SER A 19 -12.58 -8.89 23.77
C SER A 19 -13.46 -9.51 24.87
N ASP A 20 -13.24 -9.21 26.15
CA ASP A 20 -13.81 -10.07 27.21
C ASP A 20 -14.85 -9.39 28.13
N ASN A 21 -15.31 -8.17 27.81
CA ASN A 21 -16.43 -7.55 28.55
C ASN A 21 -17.34 -6.77 27.60
N VAL A 22 -18.31 -7.46 27.01
CA VAL A 22 -19.47 -6.83 26.37
C VAL A 22 -20.40 -6.33 27.49
N GLY A 23 -20.07 -5.17 28.05
CA GLY A 23 -20.94 -4.37 28.89
C GLY A 23 -21.90 -3.54 28.04
N LYS A 24 -23.16 -3.45 28.48
CA LYS A 24 -24.21 -2.61 27.90
C LYS A 24 -23.83 -1.12 28.03
N ASP A 25 -23.98 -0.40 26.92
CA ASP A 25 -23.95 1.06 26.73
C ASP A 25 -22.62 1.81 26.96
N GLY A 26 -22.09 2.39 25.87
CA GLY A 26 -21.07 3.45 25.90
C GLY A 26 -19.88 3.20 24.98
N LEU A 27 -19.83 3.96 23.86
CA LEU A 27 -18.66 4.26 23.00
C LEU A 27 -17.33 3.53 23.35
N ASN A 28 -17.17 2.28 22.92
CA ASN A 28 -15.86 1.62 22.94
C ASN A 28 -14.99 2.18 21.82
N GLY A 29 -13.79 2.67 22.19
CA GLY A 29 -12.77 3.16 21.26
C GLY A 29 -12.49 2.15 20.15
N GLY A 30 -12.28 2.65 18.93
CA GLY A 30 -12.24 1.84 17.71
C GLY A 30 -11.19 0.72 17.75
N ASN A 31 -11.64 -0.51 17.99
CA ASN A 31 -10.79 -1.70 17.92
C ASN A 31 -10.43 -2.00 16.46
N VAL A 32 -9.15 -2.19 16.20
CA VAL A 32 -8.64 -2.73 14.93
C VAL A 32 -8.58 -4.25 15.05
N LYS A 33 -9.22 -4.97 14.14
CA LYS A 33 -9.15 -6.42 14.03
C LYS A 33 -7.94 -6.82 13.20
N ILE A 34 -7.04 -7.63 13.77
CA ILE A 34 -5.92 -8.23 13.03
C ILE A 34 -6.16 -9.73 12.94
N SER A 35 -5.91 -10.31 11.76
CA SER A 35 -6.01 -11.77 11.61
C SER A 35 -4.96 -12.48 12.48
N PRO A 36 -5.25 -13.70 12.98
CA PRO A 36 -4.26 -14.48 13.72
C PRO A 36 -2.95 -14.67 12.96
N GLU A 37 -3.01 -14.95 11.65
CA GLU A 37 -1.83 -15.13 10.78
C GLU A 37 -0.93 -13.88 10.78
N VAL A 38 -1.52 -12.69 10.62
CA VAL A 38 -0.78 -11.42 10.62
C VAL A 38 -0.25 -11.09 12.02
N ALA A 39 -1.05 -11.29 13.06
CA ALA A 39 -0.65 -11.03 14.43
C ALA A 39 0.55 -11.92 14.86
N GLU A 40 0.50 -13.21 14.52
CA GLU A 40 1.60 -14.15 14.76
C GLU A 40 2.87 -13.74 14.00
N ALA A 41 2.78 -13.44 12.70
CA ALA A 41 3.92 -13.02 11.90
C ALA A 41 4.57 -11.75 12.46
N LEU A 42 3.78 -10.74 12.81
CA LEU A 42 4.28 -9.52 13.45
C LEU A 42 4.97 -9.81 14.78
N SER A 43 4.43 -10.72 15.61
CA SER A 43 5.01 -11.08 16.90
C SER A 43 6.36 -11.78 16.79
N ARG A 44 6.59 -12.54 15.70
CA ARG A 44 7.85 -13.24 15.41
C ARG A 44 8.87 -12.37 14.66
N GLY A 45 8.45 -11.17 14.24
CA GLY A 45 9.26 -10.31 13.37
C GLY A 45 9.35 -10.83 11.93
N ASP A 46 8.43 -11.70 11.53
CA ASP A 46 8.35 -12.25 10.18
C ASP A 46 7.90 -11.18 9.18
N ALA A 47 8.15 -11.43 7.90
CA ALA A 47 7.80 -10.51 6.82
C ALA A 47 6.27 -10.44 6.63
N VAL A 48 5.71 -9.23 6.66
CA VAL A 48 4.30 -8.96 6.35
C VAL A 48 4.22 -7.89 5.26
N VAL A 49 3.32 -8.07 4.29
CA VAL A 49 3.05 -7.12 3.22
C VAL A 49 1.59 -6.68 3.29
N ALA A 50 1.36 -5.38 3.48
CA ALA A 50 0.02 -4.80 3.39
C ALA A 50 -0.46 -4.78 1.92
N LEU A 51 -1.76 -4.95 1.73
CA LEU A 51 -2.45 -4.86 0.43
C LEU A 51 -3.70 -3.98 0.59
N GLU A 52 -3.93 -3.07 -0.36
CA GLU A 52 -5.13 -2.22 -0.36
C GLU A 52 -6.35 -2.96 -0.91
N SER A 53 -7.54 -2.44 -0.61
CA SER A 53 -8.80 -3.02 -1.09
C SER A 53 -9.53 -2.18 -2.14
N THR A 54 -9.11 -0.93 -2.40
CA THR A 54 -9.75 -0.10 -3.43
C THR A 54 -9.71 -0.77 -4.80
N ILE A 55 -8.58 -1.37 -5.18
CA ILE A 55 -8.48 -2.13 -6.43
C ILE A 55 -9.50 -3.28 -6.52
N ILE A 56 -9.86 -3.90 -5.39
CA ILE A 56 -10.83 -5.01 -5.33
C ILE A 56 -12.25 -4.49 -5.56
N SER A 57 -12.64 -3.40 -4.90
CA SER A 57 -14.03 -2.90 -4.95
C SER A 57 -14.30 -1.94 -6.11
N HIS A 58 -13.29 -1.18 -6.55
CA HIS A 58 -13.43 -0.07 -7.51
C HIS A 58 -12.51 -0.19 -8.72
N GLY A 59 -11.54 -1.11 -8.70
CA GLY A 59 -10.57 -1.27 -9.79
C GLY A 59 -10.94 -2.35 -10.80
N MET A 60 -11.62 -3.41 -10.38
CA MET A 60 -11.90 -4.58 -11.22
C MET A 60 -13.34 -5.08 -11.02
N PRO A 61 -13.99 -5.62 -12.05
CA PRO A 61 -15.32 -6.21 -11.92
C PRO A 61 -15.25 -7.58 -11.21
N TYR A 62 -16.37 -7.99 -10.63
CA TYR A 62 -16.53 -9.37 -10.15
C TYR A 62 -16.71 -10.35 -11.32
N PRO A 63 -16.11 -11.56 -11.32
CA PRO A 63 -15.29 -12.17 -10.25
C PRO A 63 -13.78 -11.87 -10.34
N GLN A 64 -13.32 -11.14 -11.36
CA GLN A 64 -11.90 -10.86 -11.61
C GLN A 64 -11.22 -10.16 -10.42
N ASN A 65 -11.94 -9.29 -9.72
CA ASN A 65 -11.45 -8.63 -8.51
C ASN A 65 -11.04 -9.61 -7.40
N LEU A 66 -11.88 -10.62 -7.15
CA LEU A 66 -11.66 -11.64 -6.13
C LEU A 66 -10.53 -12.59 -6.54
N GLU A 67 -10.54 -13.02 -7.79
CA GLU A 67 -9.50 -13.90 -8.35
C GLU A 67 -8.13 -13.23 -8.25
N THR A 68 -8.04 -11.97 -8.70
CA THR A 68 -6.80 -11.18 -8.62
C THR A 68 -6.34 -11.00 -7.18
N ALA A 69 -7.25 -10.68 -6.26
CA ALA A 69 -6.89 -10.52 -4.84
C ALA A 69 -6.31 -11.82 -4.26
N LYS A 70 -6.93 -12.97 -4.53
CA LYS A 70 -6.45 -14.29 -4.09
C LYS A 70 -5.08 -14.63 -4.69
N GLU A 71 -4.88 -14.35 -5.98
CA GLU A 71 -3.60 -14.58 -6.66
C GLU A 71 -2.49 -13.69 -6.11
N VAL A 72 -2.78 -12.42 -5.82
CA VAL A 72 -1.82 -11.49 -5.20
C VAL A 72 -1.44 -11.97 -3.79
N GLU A 73 -2.40 -12.37 -2.96
CA GLU A 73 -2.11 -12.96 -1.64
C GLU A 73 -1.26 -14.23 -1.76
N ALA A 74 -1.53 -15.08 -2.75
CA ALA A 74 -0.74 -16.27 -3.01
C ALA A 74 0.70 -15.95 -3.45
N ILE A 75 0.91 -14.94 -4.30
CA ILE A 75 2.25 -14.50 -4.70
C ILE A 75 3.05 -14.04 -3.49
N VAL A 76 2.45 -13.23 -2.61
CA VAL A 76 3.12 -12.77 -1.39
C VAL A 76 3.52 -13.96 -0.51
N ARG A 77 2.58 -14.88 -0.28
CA ARG A 77 2.80 -16.10 0.54
C ARG A 77 3.89 -17.00 -0.03
N ASN A 78 3.85 -17.27 -1.32
CA ASN A 78 4.83 -18.11 -2.03
C ASN A 78 6.25 -17.51 -2.03
N ASN A 79 6.39 -16.21 -1.73
CA ASN A 79 7.66 -15.52 -1.63
C ASN A 79 8.09 -15.24 -0.18
N GLY A 80 7.50 -15.94 0.80
CA GLY A 80 7.97 -15.97 2.19
C GLY A 80 7.52 -14.80 3.05
N ALA A 81 6.47 -14.08 2.64
CA ALA A 81 5.83 -13.04 3.44
C ALA A 81 4.35 -13.36 3.69
N VAL A 82 3.77 -12.83 4.76
CA VAL A 82 2.34 -12.94 5.05
C VAL A 82 1.58 -11.78 4.42
N PRO A 83 0.56 -12.03 3.58
CA PRO A 83 -0.27 -10.96 3.04
C PRO A 83 -1.25 -10.42 4.10
N ALA A 84 -1.42 -9.10 4.12
CA ALA A 84 -2.39 -8.42 4.98
C ALA A 84 -3.27 -7.50 4.12
N THR A 85 -4.33 -8.04 3.52
CA THR A 85 -5.36 -7.23 2.85
C THR A 85 -6.12 -6.40 3.88
N ILE A 86 -6.22 -5.09 3.67
CA ILE A 86 -6.78 -4.14 4.64
C ILE A 86 -8.09 -3.56 4.11
N ALA A 87 -9.15 -3.60 4.93
CA ALA A 87 -10.44 -2.98 4.64
C ALA A 87 -11.13 -2.53 5.94
N ILE A 88 -12.25 -1.81 5.83
CA ILE A 88 -13.15 -1.56 6.96
C ILE A 88 -14.43 -2.34 6.71
N LEU A 89 -14.81 -3.23 7.61
CA LEU A 89 -16.03 -4.04 7.52
C LEU A 89 -16.92 -3.78 8.72
N ASP A 90 -18.15 -3.35 8.49
CA ASP A 90 -19.13 -2.98 9.53
C ASP A 90 -18.57 -1.99 10.58
N GLY A 91 -17.77 -1.03 10.13
CA GLY A 91 -17.08 -0.05 10.96
C GLY A 91 -15.82 -0.57 11.66
N ILE A 92 -15.41 -1.81 11.44
CA ILE A 92 -14.23 -2.41 12.07
C ILE A 92 -13.09 -2.40 11.04
N PRO A 93 -11.97 -1.68 11.30
CA PRO A 93 -10.77 -1.84 10.51
C PRO A 93 -10.23 -3.27 10.65
N CYS A 94 -10.06 -3.96 9.52
CA CYS A 94 -9.61 -5.35 9.45
C CYS A 94 -8.27 -5.42 8.72
N ILE A 95 -7.27 -6.02 9.36
CA ILE A 95 -5.90 -6.20 8.86
C ILE A 95 -5.65 -7.69 8.64
N GLY A 96 -5.57 -8.09 7.36
CA GLY A 96 -5.63 -9.49 6.97
C GLY A 96 -7.08 -9.96 6.93
N LEU A 97 -7.68 -9.91 5.74
CA LEU A 97 -9.03 -10.43 5.54
C LEU A 97 -9.01 -11.96 5.46
N THR A 98 -10.02 -12.59 6.05
CA THR A 98 -10.31 -14.00 5.76
C THR A 98 -10.84 -14.16 4.34
N THR A 99 -10.78 -15.38 3.79
CA THR A 99 -11.35 -15.67 2.47
C THR A 99 -12.81 -15.23 2.34
N LYS A 100 -13.62 -15.41 3.39
CA LYS A 100 -15.03 -15.00 3.41
C LYS A 100 -15.20 -13.47 3.43
N GLU A 101 -14.35 -12.75 4.15
CA GLU A 101 -14.36 -11.29 4.20
C GLU A 101 -13.89 -10.68 2.87
N LEU A 102 -12.88 -11.29 2.25
CA LEU A 102 -12.40 -10.92 0.93
C LEU A 102 -13.49 -11.13 -0.14
N GLU A 103 -14.15 -12.29 -0.12
CA GLU A 103 -15.30 -12.61 -0.98
C GLU A 103 -16.46 -11.63 -0.77
N ARG A 104 -16.77 -11.32 0.49
CA ARG A 104 -17.80 -10.31 0.83
C ARG A 104 -17.46 -8.95 0.25
N LEU A 105 -16.22 -8.49 0.40
CA LEU A 105 -15.78 -7.18 -0.10
C LEU A 105 -15.81 -7.12 -1.64
N ALA A 106 -15.37 -8.18 -2.30
CA ALA A 106 -15.41 -8.30 -3.75
C ALA A 106 -16.85 -8.29 -4.31
N ASN A 107 -17.79 -8.97 -3.63
CA ASN A 107 -19.21 -8.97 -4.00
C ASN A 107 -19.90 -7.62 -3.72
N LEU A 108 -19.50 -6.91 -2.65
CA LEU A 108 -20.01 -5.56 -2.39
C LEU A 108 -19.64 -4.60 -3.54
N GLY A 109 -18.46 -4.75 -4.13
CA GLY A 109 -17.98 -3.88 -5.21
C GLY A 109 -18.07 -2.40 -4.81
N THR A 110 -18.62 -1.57 -5.70
CA THR A 110 -18.77 -0.12 -5.49
C THR A 110 -19.69 0.27 -4.33
N LYS A 111 -20.47 -0.67 -3.75
CA LYS A 111 -21.24 -0.42 -2.52
C LYS A 111 -20.33 -0.27 -1.30
N ALA A 112 -19.11 -0.80 -1.32
CA ALA A 112 -18.11 -0.49 -0.31
C ALA A 112 -17.54 0.90 -0.59
N GLN A 113 -17.61 1.80 0.38
CA GLN A 113 -17.13 3.18 0.20
C GLN A 113 -15.63 3.20 -0.09
N LYS A 114 -15.21 3.91 -1.15
CA LYS A 114 -13.80 4.20 -1.37
C LYS A 114 -13.29 5.10 -0.24
N THR A 115 -12.35 4.60 0.56
CA THR A 115 -12.02 5.16 1.87
C THR A 115 -10.57 5.64 1.87
N ALA A 116 -10.39 6.96 1.87
CA ALA A 116 -9.12 7.61 2.18
C ALA A 116 -9.00 7.90 3.68
N ARG A 117 -7.82 8.37 4.12
CA ARG A 117 -7.57 8.62 5.54
C ARG A 117 -8.62 9.50 6.22
N ARG A 118 -9.11 10.54 5.54
CA ARG A 118 -10.15 11.45 6.08
C ARG A 118 -11.50 10.77 6.31
N ASP A 119 -11.79 9.69 5.58
CA ASP A 119 -13.08 9.03 5.59
C ASP A 119 -13.19 7.99 6.72
N ILE A 120 -12.05 7.56 7.29
CA ILE A 120 -11.98 6.49 8.30
C ILE A 120 -12.90 6.76 9.49
N ALA A 121 -12.82 7.95 10.09
CA ALA A 121 -13.57 8.27 11.29
C ALA A 121 -15.09 8.17 11.06
N TYR A 122 -15.55 8.73 9.93
CA TYR A 122 -16.96 8.67 9.55
C TYR A 122 -17.41 7.23 9.31
N LEU A 123 -16.61 6.44 8.58
CA LEU A 123 -16.98 5.08 8.22
C LEU A 123 -17.02 4.14 9.44
N VAL A 124 -16.07 4.29 10.37
CA VAL A 124 -16.05 3.57 11.64
C VAL A 124 -17.28 3.94 12.48
N ALA A 125 -17.56 5.24 12.64
CA ALA A 125 -18.69 5.72 13.44
C ALA A 125 -20.05 5.29 12.86
N SER A 126 -20.18 5.28 11.54
CA SER A 126 -21.41 4.87 10.83
C SER A 126 -21.56 3.36 10.66
N ARG A 127 -20.59 2.57 11.14
CA ARG A 127 -20.55 1.11 10.94
C ARG A 127 -20.63 0.69 9.47
N GLY A 128 -20.02 1.48 8.59
CA GLY A 128 -20.02 1.26 7.15
C GLY A 128 -18.99 0.21 6.68
N ASN A 129 -19.09 -0.16 5.40
CA ASN A 129 -18.12 -1.02 4.73
C ASN A 129 -17.30 -0.17 3.75
N GLY A 130 -15.98 -0.32 3.76
CA GLY A 130 -15.06 0.53 3.01
C GLY A 130 -13.85 -0.20 2.47
N ALA A 131 -13.59 0.07 1.20
CA ALA A 131 -12.37 -0.32 0.53
C ALA A 131 -11.31 0.77 0.75
N THR A 132 -10.20 0.40 1.39
CA THR A 132 -9.14 1.37 1.73
C THR A 132 -8.32 1.72 0.50
N THR A 133 -8.08 3.01 0.30
CA THR A 133 -7.10 3.54 -0.65
C THR A 133 -5.70 3.46 -0.06
N VAL A 134 -4.67 3.66 -0.87
CA VAL A 134 -3.27 3.88 -0.45
C VAL A 134 -3.15 4.67 0.85
N SER A 135 -3.75 5.87 0.95
CA SER A 135 -3.66 6.68 2.17
C SER A 135 -4.20 6.00 3.44
N ALA A 136 -5.35 5.32 3.35
CA ALA A 136 -5.94 4.63 4.49
C ALA A 136 -5.22 3.31 4.81
N THR A 137 -4.78 2.58 3.79
CA THR A 137 -4.01 1.33 3.94
C THR A 137 -2.68 1.61 4.64
N MET A 138 -1.96 2.67 4.23
CA MET A 138 -0.71 3.09 4.88
C MET A 138 -0.92 3.44 6.35
N PHE A 139 -1.98 4.20 6.66
CA PHE A 139 -2.31 4.57 8.04
C PHE A 139 -2.48 3.33 8.93
N PHE A 140 -3.28 2.36 8.48
CA PHE A 140 -3.49 1.12 9.24
C PHE A 140 -2.25 0.22 9.28
N ALA A 141 -1.53 0.07 8.17
CA ALA A 141 -0.29 -0.71 8.11
C ALA A 141 0.75 -0.17 9.11
N SER A 142 0.96 1.15 9.11
CA SER A 142 1.88 1.80 10.06
C SER A 142 1.41 1.66 11.50
N MET A 143 0.10 1.74 11.75
CA MET A 143 -0.46 1.58 13.08
C MET A 143 -0.06 0.23 13.68
N VAL A 144 -0.15 -0.84 12.88
CA VAL A 144 0.16 -2.22 13.31
C VAL A 144 1.62 -2.65 13.10
N GLY A 145 2.46 -1.74 12.60
CA GLY A 145 3.89 -2.00 12.39
C GLY A 145 4.25 -2.80 11.15
N ILE A 146 3.37 -2.85 10.14
CA ILE A 146 3.68 -3.43 8.82
C ILE A 146 4.50 -2.40 8.01
N PRO A 147 5.76 -2.72 7.64
CA PRO A 147 6.70 -1.76 7.06
C PRO A 147 6.61 -1.64 5.53
N VAL A 148 5.90 -2.56 4.86
CA VAL A 148 5.86 -2.70 3.40
C VAL A 148 4.41 -2.83 2.92
N PHE A 149 4.05 -2.06 1.91
CA PHE A 149 2.73 -2.01 1.28
C PHE A 149 2.88 -2.12 -0.24
N VAL A 150 2.04 -2.94 -0.88
CA VAL A 150 1.98 -3.10 -2.34
C VAL A 150 0.66 -2.58 -2.89
N THR A 151 0.73 -1.84 -4.00
CA THR A 151 -0.43 -1.42 -4.79
C THR A 151 -0.13 -1.51 -6.29
N GLY A 152 -1.15 -1.33 -7.13
CA GLY A 152 -0.93 -1.12 -8.56
C GLY A 152 -0.22 0.22 -8.80
N GLY A 153 -0.91 1.31 -8.51
CA GLY A 153 -0.42 2.67 -8.73
C GLY A 153 -0.93 3.61 -7.65
N ILE A 154 -0.09 4.53 -7.18
CA ILE A 154 -0.51 5.53 -6.19
C ILE A 154 -1.37 6.62 -6.85
N GLY A 155 -2.13 7.36 -6.04
CA GLY A 155 -2.67 8.65 -6.47
C GLY A 155 -1.57 9.70 -6.63
N GLY A 156 -1.93 10.88 -7.13
CA GLY A 156 -0.99 11.94 -7.43
C GLY A 156 -1.69 13.28 -7.66
N VAL A 157 -0.95 14.21 -8.25
CA VAL A 157 -1.51 15.47 -8.73
C VAL A 157 -2.29 15.18 -10.02
N HIS A 158 -3.54 15.61 -10.10
CA HIS A 158 -4.33 15.45 -11.32
C HIS A 158 -3.85 16.42 -12.40
N ARG A 159 -4.15 16.11 -13.67
CA ARG A 159 -3.88 17.04 -14.79
C ARG A 159 -4.64 18.35 -14.54
N HIS A 160 -3.99 19.48 -14.81
CA HIS A 160 -4.46 20.82 -14.46
C HIS A 160 -4.60 21.08 -12.95
N GLY A 161 -3.92 20.29 -12.11
CA GLY A 161 -3.94 20.42 -10.65
C GLY A 161 -3.49 21.79 -10.12
N GLU A 162 -2.71 22.55 -10.88
CA GLU A 162 -2.34 23.94 -10.55
C GLU A 162 -3.53 24.92 -10.57
N GLN A 163 -4.62 24.54 -11.24
CA GLN A 163 -5.85 25.34 -11.30
C GLN A 163 -6.93 24.76 -10.39
N THR A 164 -7.09 23.44 -10.41
CA THR A 164 -8.19 22.76 -9.71
C THR A 164 -7.88 22.42 -8.26
N MET A 165 -6.59 22.37 -7.90
CA MET A 165 -6.11 21.85 -6.62
C MET A 165 -6.55 20.39 -6.35
N ASP A 166 -6.86 19.62 -7.40
CA ASP A 166 -7.21 18.21 -7.30
C ASP A 166 -5.93 17.36 -7.11
N ILE A 167 -5.60 17.13 -5.84
CA ILE A 167 -4.37 16.44 -5.41
C ILE A 167 -4.76 15.30 -4.48
N SER A 168 -4.31 14.09 -4.81
CA SER A 168 -4.59 12.90 -4.00
C SER A 168 -4.01 13.03 -2.58
N SER A 169 -4.82 12.67 -1.58
CA SER A 169 -4.38 12.55 -0.19
C SER A 169 -3.28 11.51 0.03
N ASP A 170 -3.07 10.61 -0.95
CA ASP A 170 -1.96 9.66 -0.93
C ASP A 170 -0.61 10.36 -0.79
N LEU A 171 -0.39 11.48 -1.48
CA LEU A 171 0.88 12.20 -1.45
C LEU A 171 1.21 12.77 -0.07
N THR A 172 0.20 13.32 0.60
CA THR A 172 0.32 13.82 1.97
C THR A 172 0.56 12.68 2.96
N GLU A 173 -0.05 11.51 2.74
CA GLU A 173 0.17 10.34 3.60
C GLU A 173 1.60 9.79 3.45
N LEU A 174 2.10 9.73 2.20
CA LEU A 174 3.48 9.36 1.90
C LEU A 174 4.48 10.26 2.64
N GLY A 175 4.24 11.56 2.73
CA GLY A 175 5.08 12.48 3.51
C GLY A 175 5.03 12.31 5.03
N LYS A 176 4.18 11.44 5.58
CA LYS A 176 3.91 11.35 7.03
C LYS A 176 4.10 9.96 7.62
N THR A 177 3.93 8.93 6.81
CA THR A 177 3.74 7.56 7.30
C THR A 177 4.90 6.64 6.88
N PRO A 178 5.63 6.01 7.83
CA PRO A 178 6.86 5.27 7.56
C PRO A 178 6.58 3.84 7.03
N VAL A 179 5.94 3.75 5.86
CA VAL A 179 5.64 2.47 5.18
C VAL A 179 6.20 2.55 3.77
N ALA A 180 7.06 1.61 3.37
CA ALA A 180 7.52 1.55 1.99
C ALA A 180 6.38 1.14 1.06
N VAL A 181 6.14 1.91 0.00
CA VAL A 181 5.07 1.65 -0.97
C VAL A 181 5.66 1.16 -2.28
N ILE A 182 5.28 -0.03 -2.72
CA ILE A 182 5.67 -0.62 -3.99
C ILE A 182 4.53 -0.41 -4.99
N SER A 183 4.78 0.31 -6.07
CA SER A 183 3.81 0.54 -7.15
C SER A 183 4.49 0.61 -8.51
N ALA A 184 3.72 0.69 -9.60
CA ALA A 184 4.26 0.92 -10.94
C ALA A 184 4.16 2.39 -11.37
N GLY A 185 4.32 3.30 -10.43
CA GLY A 185 4.18 4.74 -10.66
C GLY A 185 2.94 5.30 -9.98
N ILE A 186 2.49 6.41 -10.53
CA ILE A 186 1.17 7.00 -10.29
C ILE A 186 0.22 6.53 -11.40
N LYS A 187 -1.09 6.46 -11.12
CA LYS A 187 -2.09 6.10 -12.13
C LYS A 187 -1.95 6.96 -13.40
N SER A 188 -2.11 6.37 -14.59
CA SER A 188 -1.84 6.99 -15.91
C SER A 188 -2.63 8.28 -16.22
N ILE A 189 -3.74 8.51 -15.52
CA ILE A 189 -4.58 9.70 -15.64
C ILE A 189 -3.99 10.94 -14.97
N LEU A 190 -2.88 10.81 -14.24
CA LEU A 190 -2.31 11.85 -13.39
C LEU A 190 -1.15 12.61 -14.06
N ASP A 191 -0.71 13.69 -13.43
CA ASP A 191 0.39 14.54 -13.86
C ASP A 191 1.70 14.12 -13.19
N ILE A 192 2.57 13.46 -13.94
CA ILE A 192 3.83 12.90 -13.41
C ILE A 192 4.79 14.00 -12.95
N PRO A 193 5.12 15.02 -13.77
CA PRO A 193 6.02 16.10 -13.33
C PRO A 193 5.56 16.77 -12.03
N ARG A 194 4.29 17.18 -11.93
CA ARG A 194 3.80 17.84 -10.72
C ARG A 194 3.75 16.89 -9.52
N THR A 195 3.48 15.61 -9.74
CA THR A 195 3.51 14.63 -8.65
C THR A 195 4.92 14.45 -8.11
N LEU A 196 5.94 14.44 -8.97
CA LEU A 196 7.33 14.39 -8.54
C LEU A 196 7.73 15.62 -7.72
N GLU A 197 7.38 16.82 -8.18
CA GLU A 197 7.62 18.08 -7.43
C GLU A 197 6.92 18.08 -6.06
N TYR A 198 5.69 17.56 -5.99
CA TYR A 198 4.96 17.44 -4.74
C TYR A 198 5.63 16.44 -3.78
N LEU A 199 6.07 15.28 -4.28
CA LEU A 199 6.76 14.28 -3.48
C LEU A 199 8.11 14.80 -2.96
N GLU A 200 8.85 15.55 -3.77
CA GLU A 200 10.06 16.26 -3.34
C GLU A 200 9.74 17.24 -2.20
N THR A 201 8.70 18.06 -2.38
CA THR A 201 8.24 19.01 -1.35
C THR A 201 7.85 18.32 -0.04
N GLN A 202 7.26 17.13 -0.12
CA GLN A 202 6.91 16.32 1.06
C GLN A 202 8.09 15.54 1.65
N GLY A 203 9.30 15.63 1.09
CA GLY A 203 10.46 14.87 1.55
C GLY A 203 10.39 13.37 1.26
N VAL A 204 9.52 12.94 0.35
CA VAL A 204 9.31 11.53 0.03
C VAL A 204 10.42 11.04 -0.89
N THR A 205 11.10 9.98 -0.46
CA THR A 205 12.13 9.35 -1.31
C THR A 205 11.46 8.56 -2.43
N VAL A 206 11.71 8.97 -3.66
CA VAL A 206 11.29 8.26 -4.87
C VAL A 206 12.45 7.43 -5.41
N ALA A 207 12.25 6.12 -5.54
CA ALA A 207 13.22 5.17 -6.08
C ALA A 207 12.63 4.38 -7.24
N ALA A 208 13.40 4.18 -8.32
CA ALA A 208 13.03 3.23 -9.38
C ALA A 208 13.86 1.95 -9.29
N TYR A 209 13.23 0.80 -9.52
CA TYR A 209 13.85 -0.51 -9.50
C TYR A 209 14.33 -0.91 -10.89
N LYS A 210 15.65 -1.13 -11.06
CA LYS A 210 16.30 -1.54 -12.33
C LYS A 210 16.16 -0.54 -13.50
N THR A 211 15.79 0.71 -13.23
CA THR A 211 15.71 1.78 -14.23
C THR A 211 16.02 3.14 -13.60
N ASP A 212 16.34 4.15 -14.41
CA ASP A 212 16.44 5.56 -14.01
C ASP A 212 15.21 6.39 -14.40
N GLN A 213 14.24 5.76 -15.09
CA GLN A 213 13.00 6.38 -15.53
C GLN A 213 11.89 6.18 -14.50
N PHE A 214 11.02 7.17 -14.35
CA PHE A 214 9.78 7.04 -13.63
C PHE A 214 8.76 6.28 -14.49
N PRO A 215 8.18 5.15 -14.02
CA PRO A 215 7.18 4.43 -14.80
C PRO A 215 5.83 5.16 -14.80
N ALA A 216 5.17 5.17 -15.95
CA ALA A 216 3.87 5.82 -16.15
C ALA A 216 2.73 4.79 -16.10
N PHE A 217 2.76 3.91 -15.11
CA PHE A 217 1.78 2.84 -14.91
C PHE A 217 1.81 1.80 -16.04
N PHE A 218 1.06 2.04 -17.12
CA PHE A 218 1.00 1.15 -18.28
C PHE A 218 2.22 1.24 -19.20
N THR A 219 2.93 2.37 -19.20
CA THR A 219 4.12 2.57 -20.02
C THR A 219 5.39 2.61 -19.18
N GLU A 220 6.44 1.97 -19.70
CA GLU A 220 7.75 1.86 -19.05
C GLU A 220 8.41 3.22 -18.85
N THR A 221 8.26 4.10 -19.84
CA THR A 221 8.87 5.42 -19.85
C THR A 221 7.79 6.49 -19.76
N SER A 222 8.02 7.45 -18.88
CA SER A 222 7.22 8.68 -18.75
C SER A 222 7.89 9.90 -19.39
N GLY A 223 9.15 9.76 -19.83
CA GLY A 223 10.02 10.89 -20.17
C GLY A 223 10.55 11.65 -18.94
N CYS A 224 10.20 11.23 -17.72
CA CYS A 224 10.67 11.81 -16.47
C CYS A 224 11.65 10.87 -15.78
N LYS A 225 12.75 11.41 -15.24
CA LYS A 225 13.71 10.65 -14.43
C LYS A 225 13.29 10.63 -12.96
N VAL A 226 13.62 9.56 -12.26
CA VAL A 226 13.56 9.55 -10.79
C VAL A 226 14.76 10.26 -10.20
N ALA A 227 14.58 10.96 -9.08
CA ALA A 227 15.68 11.61 -8.36
C ALA A 227 16.73 10.59 -7.87
N ASN A 228 16.29 9.38 -7.49
CA ASN A 228 17.18 8.29 -7.07
C ASN A 228 16.90 7.02 -7.88
N SER A 229 17.87 6.57 -8.67
CA SER A 229 17.78 5.30 -9.40
C SER A 229 18.44 4.16 -8.61
N VAL A 230 17.72 3.05 -8.34
CA VAL A 230 18.30 1.86 -7.73
C VAL A 230 18.57 0.83 -8.82
N LEU A 231 19.71 0.98 -9.49
CA LEU A 231 19.94 0.34 -10.78
C LEU A 231 20.23 -1.17 -10.72
N CYS A 232 20.86 -1.73 -9.67
CA CYS A 232 21.25 -3.14 -9.78
C CYS A 232 21.66 -3.87 -8.49
N ARG A 233 21.32 -3.39 -7.29
CA ARG A 233 21.71 -4.06 -6.04
C ARG A 233 20.52 -4.17 -5.08
N PRO A 234 20.00 -5.37 -4.81
CA PRO A 234 19.01 -5.60 -3.74
C PRO A 234 19.48 -4.99 -2.41
N ASN A 235 20.79 -4.96 -2.19
CA ASN A 235 21.42 -4.42 -0.99
C ASN A 235 21.53 -2.88 -0.97
N LEU A 236 21.52 -2.17 -2.11
CA LEU A 236 21.52 -0.69 -2.10
C LEU A 236 20.14 -0.12 -1.76
N PHE A 237 19.09 -0.77 -2.25
CA PHE A 237 17.70 -0.55 -1.83
C PHE A 237 17.56 -0.66 -0.30
N LEU A 238 18.07 -1.77 0.20
CA LEU A 238 18.05 -2.11 1.60
C LEU A 238 18.93 -1.15 2.41
N SER A 239 20.11 -0.79 1.90
CA SER A 239 20.98 0.21 2.51
C SER A 239 20.37 1.61 2.51
N CYS A 240 19.55 2.02 1.54
CA CYS A 240 18.82 3.29 1.59
C CYS A 240 17.65 3.23 2.58
N TYR A 241 16.89 2.13 2.62
CA TYR A 241 15.82 1.94 3.61
C TYR A 241 16.37 1.87 5.04
N ILE A 242 17.46 1.12 5.26
CA ILE A 242 18.20 1.05 6.53
C ILE A 242 18.85 2.40 6.83
N CYS A 243 19.57 3.05 5.91
CA CYS A 243 20.18 4.36 6.19
C CYS A 243 19.12 5.41 6.53
N ASN A 244 17.96 5.39 5.88
CA ASN A 244 16.86 6.29 6.24
C ASN A 244 16.24 5.91 7.60
N ALA A 245 16.10 4.62 7.91
CA ALA A 245 15.65 4.15 9.22
C ALA A 245 16.68 4.32 10.36
N VAL A 246 17.99 4.35 10.06
CA VAL A 246 19.13 4.41 11.00
C VAL A 246 19.64 5.83 11.21
N LEU A 247 19.67 6.70 10.17
CA LEU A 247 20.10 8.10 10.30
C LEU A 247 19.07 8.97 11.02
N TYR A 248 17.80 8.58 11.04
CA TYR A 248 16.69 9.41 11.56
C TYR A 248 15.98 8.80 12.78
N HIS A 249 16.63 7.87 13.47
CA HIS A 249 16.07 7.21 14.66
C HIS A 249 15.86 8.17 15.86
N GLU A 250 16.33 9.43 15.78
CA GLU A 250 16.11 10.43 16.84
C GLU A 250 15.45 11.76 16.42
N TYR A 251 15.33 12.12 15.12
CA TYR A 251 14.91 13.51 14.79
C TYR A 251 13.94 13.74 13.62
N LEU A 252 13.57 12.76 12.79
CA LEU A 252 12.56 12.96 11.73
C LEU A 252 11.65 11.74 11.58
N THR A 253 10.39 11.86 12.03
CA THR A 253 9.40 10.78 12.15
C THR A 253 8.66 10.42 10.85
N SER A 254 9.06 10.92 9.67
CA SER A 254 8.12 11.04 8.55
C SER A 254 8.72 10.91 7.15
N ASN A 255 9.49 9.85 6.85
CA ASN A 255 9.97 9.63 5.47
C ASN A 255 9.58 8.24 4.95
N CYS A 256 8.49 8.19 4.18
CA CYS A 256 8.16 7.05 3.32
C CYS A 256 9.18 6.90 2.19
N ILE A 257 9.40 5.66 1.74
CA ILE A 257 10.06 5.38 0.46
C ILE A 257 9.02 4.83 -0.50
N VAL A 258 8.81 5.51 -1.63
CA VAL A 258 8.04 4.97 -2.74
C VAL A 258 8.99 4.31 -3.71
N ILE A 259 8.73 3.04 -3.99
CA ILE A 259 9.53 2.21 -4.87
C ILE A 259 8.68 1.92 -6.08
N TYR A 260 9.14 2.43 -7.20
CA TYR A 260 8.54 2.19 -8.47
C TYR A 260 9.16 0.96 -9.12
N VAL A 261 8.33 -0.04 -9.36
CA VAL A 261 8.73 -1.31 -9.97
C VAL A 261 8.09 -1.39 -11.34
N PHE A 262 8.92 -1.61 -12.36
CA PHE A 262 8.47 -1.99 -13.67
C PHE A 262 9.06 -3.36 -14.04
N TYR A 263 8.25 -4.23 -14.66
CA TYR A 263 8.70 -5.53 -15.15
C TYR A 263 8.04 -5.87 -16.47
N PHE A 264 8.84 -6.35 -17.42
CA PHE A 264 8.39 -6.93 -18.67
C PHE A 264 8.60 -8.45 -18.63
N TYR A 265 7.52 -9.22 -18.72
CA TYR A 265 7.53 -10.55 -19.33
C TYR A 265 6.08 -10.84 -19.79
N TYR A 266 5.89 -10.88 -21.12
CA TYR A 266 4.66 -11.27 -21.83
C TYR A 266 3.43 -10.34 -21.71
N LEU A 267 3.45 -9.21 -22.42
CA LEU A 267 2.27 -8.77 -23.17
C LEU A 267 2.76 -8.37 -24.58
N GLY A 268 2.17 -9.01 -25.60
CA GLY A 268 2.48 -8.75 -27.00
C GLY A 268 2.31 -7.27 -27.32
N ARG A 269 3.19 -6.76 -28.19
CA ARG A 269 3.26 -5.39 -28.68
C ARG A 269 1.90 -4.67 -28.70
N CYS A 270 1.71 -3.67 -27.83
CA CYS A 270 0.87 -2.53 -28.16
C CYS A 270 1.68 -1.60 -29.06
N GLU A 271 1.63 -1.86 -30.37
CA GLU A 271 1.95 -0.85 -31.40
C GLU A 271 0.81 0.19 -31.32
N HIS A 272 1.10 1.42 -30.86
CA HIS A 272 0.29 2.67 -30.85
C HIS A 272 0.17 3.34 -29.45
N PRO A 273 1.07 4.29 -29.10
CA PRO A 273 1.19 4.84 -27.73
C PRO A 273 0.16 5.91 -27.31
N GLN A 274 -0.73 6.39 -28.18
CA GLN A 274 -1.47 7.65 -27.89
C GLN A 274 -2.99 7.65 -28.12
N GLU A 275 -3.59 6.69 -28.82
CA GLU A 275 -5.01 6.81 -29.21
C GLU A 275 -6.00 5.80 -28.58
N GLU A 276 -5.53 4.82 -27.80
CA GLU A 276 -6.42 3.78 -27.21
C GLU A 276 -6.40 3.67 -25.67
N LEU A 277 -5.97 4.73 -24.96
CA LEU A 277 -5.89 4.77 -23.49
C LEU A 277 -7.24 4.89 -22.75
N THR A 278 -8.38 4.74 -23.45
CA THR A 278 -9.72 4.89 -22.85
C THR A 278 -10.40 3.56 -22.47
N LYS A 279 -9.83 2.42 -22.85
CA LYS A 279 -10.23 1.11 -22.31
C LYS A 279 -9.17 0.64 -21.33
N THR A 280 -9.52 0.61 -20.04
CA THR A 280 -8.78 -0.11 -19.01
C THR A 280 -8.62 -1.56 -19.47
N ASP A 281 -7.43 -1.94 -19.94
CA ASP A 281 -7.12 -3.35 -20.12
C ASP A 281 -6.85 -3.93 -18.74
N ASN A 282 -7.91 -4.46 -18.12
CA ASN A 282 -7.86 -5.09 -16.80
C ASN A 282 -6.71 -6.12 -16.70
N ASN A 283 -6.33 -6.77 -17.80
CA ASN A 283 -5.23 -7.74 -17.80
C ASN A 283 -3.88 -7.10 -17.50
N THR A 284 -3.64 -5.88 -18.01
CA THR A 284 -2.41 -5.13 -17.76
C THR A 284 -2.35 -4.67 -16.30
N ASP A 285 -3.47 -4.21 -15.73
CA ASP A 285 -3.56 -3.87 -14.30
C ASP A 285 -3.26 -5.07 -13.40
N ILE A 286 -3.82 -6.24 -13.73
CA ILE A 286 -3.61 -7.49 -12.99
C ILE A 286 -2.13 -7.90 -13.01
N ALA A 287 -1.49 -7.89 -14.18
CA ALA A 287 -0.09 -8.28 -14.32
C ALA A 287 0.85 -7.38 -13.51
N LEU A 288 0.56 -6.08 -13.51
CA LEU A 288 1.33 -5.06 -12.81
C LEU A 288 1.23 -5.22 -11.29
N VAL A 289 0.04 -5.44 -10.75
CA VAL A 289 -0.16 -5.65 -9.30
C VAL A 289 0.52 -6.94 -8.84
N LYS A 290 0.43 -8.01 -9.63
CA LYS A 290 1.13 -9.28 -9.35
C LYS A 290 2.64 -9.11 -9.28
N ASN A 291 3.23 -8.36 -10.21
CA ASN A 291 4.65 -8.06 -10.20
C ASN A 291 5.06 -7.21 -8.98
N ASN A 292 4.27 -6.19 -8.66
CA ASN A 292 4.51 -5.36 -7.48
C ASN A 292 4.44 -6.20 -6.19
N ALA A 293 3.53 -7.17 -6.12
CA ALA A 293 3.42 -8.11 -5.01
C ALA A 293 4.66 -9.00 -4.86
N LEU A 294 5.19 -9.51 -5.98
CA LEU A 294 6.43 -10.28 -5.99
C LEU A 294 7.62 -9.47 -5.44
N VAL A 295 7.78 -8.23 -5.90
CA VAL A 295 8.88 -7.36 -5.46
C VAL A 295 8.69 -6.91 -4.01
N GLY A 296 7.47 -6.53 -3.63
CA GLY A 296 7.13 -6.18 -2.24
C GLY A 296 7.39 -7.32 -1.26
N ALA A 297 7.07 -8.56 -1.62
CA ALA A 297 7.37 -9.72 -0.79
C ALA A 297 8.88 -9.91 -0.59
N LYS A 298 9.68 -9.82 -1.67
CA LYS A 298 11.15 -9.92 -1.57
C LYS A 298 11.74 -8.82 -0.69
N ILE A 299 11.21 -7.60 -0.80
CA ILE A 299 11.59 -6.46 0.04
C ILE A 299 11.24 -6.71 1.50
N ALA A 300 10.03 -7.17 1.79
CA ALA A 300 9.59 -7.45 3.16
C ALA A 300 10.43 -8.56 3.81
N VAL A 301 10.77 -9.62 3.08
CA VAL A 301 11.65 -10.69 3.55
C VAL A 301 13.07 -10.19 3.81
N ALA A 302 13.64 -9.42 2.88
CA ALA A 302 14.97 -8.82 3.08
C ALA A 302 14.98 -7.89 4.29
N HIS A 303 13.91 -7.12 4.48
CA HIS A 303 13.73 -6.23 5.61
C HIS A 303 13.61 -6.98 6.95
N ALA A 304 12.81 -8.06 7.02
CA ALA A 304 12.67 -8.89 8.22
C ALA A 304 14.00 -9.53 8.64
N ARG A 305 14.78 -10.05 7.69
CA ARG A 305 16.08 -10.71 7.94
C ARG A 305 17.14 -9.80 8.58
N MET A 306 17.03 -8.48 8.43
CA MET A 306 17.98 -7.54 9.02
C MET A 306 17.61 -7.07 10.42
N ARG A 307 16.37 -7.32 10.84
CA ARG A 307 15.93 -7.03 12.22
C ARG A 307 16.29 -8.14 13.20
N GLN A 308 16.64 -9.31 12.68
CA GLN A 308 17.16 -10.47 13.44
C GLN A 308 18.66 -10.30 13.68
#